data_AF-T0SXJ6-F1
#
_entry.id   AF-T0SXJ6-F1
#
_cell.length_a   1.000
_cell.length_b   1.000
_cell.length_c   1.000
_cell.angle_alpha   90.00
_cell.angle_beta   90.00
_cell.angle_gamma   90.00
#
_symmetry.space_group_name_H-M   'P 1'
#
loop_
_entity.id
_entity.type
_entity.pdbx_description
1 polymer ?
#
loop_
_entity_poly.entity_id
_entity_poly.type
_entity_poly.pdbx_seq_one_letter_code
_entity_poly.pdbx_strand_id
1 'polypeptide(L)'
;MTIFCRGVFLFLFSTFIMASSVELPIIKSVGSLVITQVKIGEKDYQFLLDTGSNANFLSAETAKSLGKALERAPEKDTFVNTFGGRQKSEAYKLTVKLGGFEFPKMLSYVMNTKKFNEDQDGINCCDGILGIDFLKDNFVQVNLAQKKITISNTFKKKNLKGWKRIPIKMVGKNIISFKCEAGGSSFNFGLDSGNEIPIIFHTHKVDDLLLREQMFSQGYQGAGLPFFHVENLKCGEVKTPKVLSTYFYGAKGALTHKFVDGNVGSHILGKNYILDLKNEAIWVKGEALDFKIGTKTYKYLPDFKFQKGHRSIIHQAVSLIVNSCAEASAFQDCVRKLCSIEGKKLCVFKETRKNFDDFVKYQYPVRTRDCSIPRLVTRVKI
;
A
#
# COMPACT_ATOMS: atom_id res chain seq x y z
N MET A 1 68.32 -42.38 6.00
CA MET A 1 67.53 -41.22 6.44
C MET A 1 66.66 -40.80 5.27
N THR A 2 65.46 -41.38 5.19
CA THR A 2 64.62 -41.38 3.98
C THR A 2 63.39 -40.53 4.28
N ILE A 3 63.35 -39.33 3.71
CA ILE A 3 62.31 -38.33 3.96
C ILE A 3 61.07 -38.69 3.13
N PHE A 4 60.04 -39.21 3.78
CA PHE A 4 58.73 -39.50 3.18
C PHE A 4 57.94 -38.19 3.03
N CYS A 5 57.89 -37.67 1.81
CA CYS A 5 57.09 -36.49 1.48
C CYS A 5 55.62 -36.89 1.35
N ARG A 6 54.82 -36.66 2.42
CA ARG A 6 53.37 -36.82 2.39
C ARG A 6 52.75 -35.65 1.61
N GLY A 7 52.47 -35.88 0.33
CA GLY A 7 51.63 -34.99 -0.48
C GLY A 7 50.19 -35.01 0.03
N VAL A 8 49.78 -33.94 0.71
CA VAL A 8 48.38 -33.71 1.09
C VAL A 8 47.63 -33.27 -0.17
N PHE A 9 46.90 -34.21 -0.78
CA PHE A 9 46.00 -33.93 -1.89
C PHE A 9 44.76 -33.21 -1.35
N LEU A 10 44.77 -31.87 -1.36
CA LEU A 10 43.61 -31.04 -1.08
C LEU A 10 42.62 -31.19 -2.26
N PHE A 11 41.65 -32.11 -2.11
CA PHE A 11 40.47 -32.14 -2.97
C PHE A 11 39.64 -30.87 -2.69
N LEU A 12 39.85 -29.83 -3.51
CA LEU A 12 38.92 -28.72 -3.64
C LEU A 12 37.62 -29.26 -4.25
N PHE A 13 36.70 -29.71 -3.40
CA PHE A 13 35.31 -29.93 -3.79
C PHE A 13 34.71 -28.56 -4.11
N SER A 14 34.80 -28.16 -5.38
CA SER A 14 34.00 -27.06 -5.90
C SER A 14 32.54 -27.50 -5.85
N THR A 15 31.82 -27.09 -4.81
CA THR A 15 30.37 -27.19 -4.77
C THR A 15 29.83 -26.28 -5.86
N PHE A 16 29.57 -26.85 -7.04
CA PHE A 16 28.79 -26.18 -8.07
C PHE A 16 27.39 -25.96 -7.52
N ILE A 17 27.16 -24.76 -6.99
CA ILE A 17 25.81 -24.31 -6.67
C ILE A 17 25.10 -24.17 -8.02
N MET A 18 24.38 -25.23 -8.43
CA MET A 18 23.51 -25.14 -9.59
C MET A 18 22.51 -24.02 -9.31
N ALA A 19 22.42 -23.07 -10.24
CA ALA A 19 21.38 -22.06 -10.25
C ALA A 19 20.03 -22.78 -10.20
N SER A 20 19.36 -22.72 -9.05
CA SER A 20 18.02 -23.24 -8.92
C SER A 20 17.04 -22.16 -9.35
N SER A 21 15.93 -22.56 -9.98
CA SER A 21 14.75 -21.73 -10.15
C SER A 21 13.50 -22.57 -9.90
N VAL A 22 12.45 -21.97 -9.35
CA VAL A 22 11.13 -22.60 -9.22
C VAL A 22 10.08 -21.68 -9.83
N GLU A 23 9.08 -22.29 -10.46
CA GLU A 23 7.94 -21.58 -11.03
C GLU A 23 6.68 -21.85 -10.21
N LEU A 24 5.91 -20.79 -9.94
CA LEU A 24 4.60 -20.85 -9.30
C LEU A 24 3.54 -20.33 -10.27
N PRO A 25 2.36 -20.96 -10.35
CA PRO A 25 1.30 -20.49 -11.22
C PRO A 25 0.57 -19.29 -10.61
N ILE A 26 0.29 -18.29 -11.45
CA ILE A 26 -0.65 -17.21 -11.12
C ILE A 26 -2.06 -17.73 -11.47
N ILE A 27 -2.80 -18.14 -10.44
CA ILE A 27 -4.14 -18.72 -10.61
C ILE A 27 -5.21 -17.65 -10.83
N LYS A 28 -4.99 -16.43 -10.32
CA LYS A 28 -5.90 -15.31 -10.48
C LYS A 28 -5.14 -13.98 -10.43
N SER A 29 -5.59 -13.02 -11.20
CA SER A 29 -5.14 -11.63 -11.16
C SER A 29 -6.35 -10.70 -11.17
N VAL A 30 -6.47 -9.86 -10.15
CA VAL A 30 -7.53 -8.84 -10.04
C VAL A 30 -6.85 -7.47 -10.11
N GLY A 31 -7.03 -6.75 -11.22
CA GLY A 31 -6.23 -5.56 -11.49
C GLY A 31 -4.74 -5.89 -11.51
N SER A 32 -3.97 -5.28 -10.60
CA SER A 32 -2.54 -5.58 -10.40
C SER A 32 -2.24 -6.60 -9.32
N LEU A 33 -3.25 -7.10 -8.59
CA LEU A 33 -3.07 -8.09 -7.54
C LEU A 33 -2.72 -9.45 -8.16
N VAL A 34 -1.76 -10.14 -7.55
CA VAL A 34 -1.27 -11.43 -8.03
C VAL A 34 -1.56 -12.49 -6.99
N ILE A 35 -2.39 -13.46 -7.35
CA ILE A 35 -2.74 -14.59 -6.49
C ILE A 35 -2.06 -15.83 -7.06
N THR A 36 -1.20 -16.45 -6.25
CA THR A 36 -0.43 -17.64 -6.61
C THR A 36 -0.87 -18.85 -5.83
N GLN A 37 -0.70 -20.03 -6.42
CA GLN A 37 -0.87 -21.30 -5.70
C GLN A 37 0.49 -21.81 -5.22
N VAL A 38 0.55 -22.23 -3.96
CA VAL A 38 1.76 -22.75 -3.32
C VAL A 38 1.43 -24.06 -2.64
N LYS A 39 2.13 -25.12 -3.02
CA LYS A 39 2.00 -26.42 -2.39
C LYS A 39 2.82 -26.49 -1.11
N ILE A 40 2.16 -26.70 0.04
CA ILE A 40 2.82 -26.85 1.34
C ILE A 40 2.42 -28.20 1.93
N GLY A 41 3.37 -29.14 1.97
CA GLY A 41 3.06 -30.54 2.23
C GLY A 41 2.24 -31.14 1.07
N GLU A 42 1.08 -31.71 1.38
CA GLU A 42 0.20 -32.35 0.39
C GLU A 42 -0.91 -31.42 -0.12
N LYS A 43 -1.05 -30.23 0.45
CA LYS A 43 -2.15 -29.30 0.15
C LYS A 43 -1.66 -28.09 -0.64
N ASP A 44 -2.52 -27.61 -1.52
CA ASP A 44 -2.33 -26.36 -2.23
C ASP A 44 -3.01 -25.21 -1.49
N TYR A 45 -2.30 -24.11 -1.35
CA TYR A 45 -2.78 -22.90 -0.68
C TYR A 45 -2.66 -21.71 -1.63
N GLN A 46 -3.61 -20.78 -1.53
CA GLN A 46 -3.69 -19.58 -2.35
C GLN A 46 -3.18 -18.37 -1.59
N PHE A 47 -2.20 -17.67 -2.14
CA PHE A 47 -1.59 -16.51 -1.50
C PHE A 47 -1.63 -15.28 -2.40
N LEU A 48 -1.99 -14.14 -1.80
CA LEU A 48 -1.72 -12.83 -2.39
C LEU A 48 -0.24 -12.52 -2.25
N LEU A 49 0.42 -12.13 -3.35
CA LEU A 49 1.80 -11.64 -3.31
C LEU A 49 1.80 -10.14 -3.02
N ASP A 50 2.32 -9.74 -1.85
CA ASP A 50 2.19 -8.37 -1.35
C ASP A 50 3.52 -7.79 -0.87
N THR A 51 4.12 -6.91 -1.67
CA THR A 51 5.34 -6.18 -1.30
C THR A 51 5.13 -5.11 -0.23
N GLY A 52 3.89 -4.66 -0.02
CA GLY A 52 3.51 -3.70 1.02
C GLY A 52 3.40 -4.36 2.40
N SER A 53 3.22 -5.67 2.43
CA SER A 53 3.20 -6.45 3.66
C SER A 53 4.61 -6.69 4.22
N ASN A 54 4.84 -6.23 5.45
CA ASN A 54 6.13 -6.37 6.14
C ASN A 54 6.37 -7.76 6.78
N ALA A 55 5.41 -8.66 6.68
CA ALA A 55 5.48 -10.05 7.14
C ALA A 55 4.61 -10.95 6.25
N ASN A 56 4.69 -12.26 6.44
CA ASN A 56 3.68 -13.15 5.88
C ASN A 56 2.45 -13.19 6.79
N PHE A 57 1.30 -13.49 6.20
CA PHE A 57 0.06 -13.63 6.94
C PHE A 57 -0.68 -14.89 6.53
N LEU A 58 -1.40 -15.49 7.46
CA LEU A 58 -2.17 -16.71 7.29
C LEU A 58 -3.59 -16.51 7.81
N SER A 59 -4.57 -17.12 7.16
CA SER A 59 -5.90 -17.26 7.76
C SER A 59 -5.82 -18.17 9.00
N ALA A 60 -6.78 -18.04 9.91
CA ALA A 60 -6.83 -18.89 11.09
C ALA A 60 -7.04 -20.37 10.72
N GLU A 61 -7.83 -20.62 9.67
CA GLU A 61 -8.09 -21.95 9.10
C GLU A 61 -6.83 -22.55 8.48
N THR A 62 -6.12 -21.77 7.68
CA THR A 62 -4.84 -22.15 7.06
C THR A 62 -3.80 -22.49 8.13
N ALA A 63 -3.67 -21.65 9.16
CA ALA A 63 -2.73 -21.88 10.26
C ALA A 63 -3.00 -23.20 11.01
N LYS A 64 -4.27 -23.56 11.21
CA LYS A 64 -4.63 -24.87 11.80
C LYS A 64 -4.29 -26.03 10.87
N SER A 65 -4.45 -25.84 9.56
CA SER A 65 -4.29 -26.91 8.57
C SER A 65 -2.84 -27.25 8.20
N LEU A 66 -1.91 -26.30 8.37
CA LEU A 66 -0.51 -26.44 7.96
C LEU A 66 0.32 -27.36 8.88
N GLY A 67 -0.17 -27.67 10.08
CA GLY A 67 0.42 -28.67 10.98
C GLY A 67 1.93 -28.46 11.19
N LYS A 68 2.74 -29.47 10.84
CA LYS A 68 4.20 -29.47 11.03
C LYS A 68 4.97 -28.40 10.23
N ALA A 69 4.35 -27.80 9.21
CA ALA A 69 4.97 -26.71 8.46
C ALA A 69 5.00 -25.38 9.25
N LEU A 70 4.28 -25.32 10.38
CA LEU A 70 4.24 -24.17 11.28
C LEU A 70 4.78 -24.52 12.67
N GLU A 71 5.64 -23.65 13.18
CA GLU A 71 6.12 -23.66 14.56
C GLU A 71 5.57 -22.40 15.26
N ARG A 72 4.82 -22.56 16.35
CA ARG A 72 4.28 -21.41 17.12
C ARG A 72 5.44 -20.63 17.76
N ALA A 73 5.41 -19.30 17.66
CA ALA A 73 6.41 -18.39 18.22
C ALA A 73 5.77 -17.32 19.14
N PRO A 74 5.27 -17.70 20.34
CA PRO A 74 4.50 -16.80 21.21
C PRO A 74 5.28 -15.54 21.64
N GLU A 75 6.61 -15.63 21.70
CA GLU A 75 7.50 -14.50 22.01
C GLU A 75 7.50 -13.41 20.91
N LYS A 76 6.94 -13.71 19.73
CA LYS A 76 6.82 -12.79 18.59
C LYS A 76 5.40 -12.28 18.37
N ASP A 77 4.44 -12.66 19.22
CA ASP A 77 3.07 -12.15 19.17
C ASP A 77 3.07 -10.62 19.24
N THR A 78 2.29 -10.00 18.38
CA THR A 78 2.29 -8.55 18.27
C THR A 78 0.97 -8.01 17.78
N PHE A 79 0.86 -6.68 17.79
CA PHE A 79 -0.24 -6.01 17.12
C PHE A 79 0.14 -5.70 15.68
N VAL A 80 -0.63 -6.24 14.75
CA VAL A 80 -0.49 -6.00 13.31
C VAL A 80 -1.52 -4.98 12.86
N ASN A 81 -1.16 -4.13 11.92
CA ASN A 81 -2.09 -3.20 11.29
C ASN A 81 -2.76 -3.90 10.12
N THR A 82 -4.08 -3.96 10.14
CA THR A 82 -4.90 -4.49 9.04
C THR A 82 -5.78 -3.37 8.48
N PHE A 83 -6.48 -3.62 7.38
CA PHE A 83 -7.56 -2.73 6.92
C PHE A 83 -8.67 -2.56 7.97
N GLY A 84 -8.85 -3.51 8.90
CA GLY A 84 -9.77 -3.40 10.04
C GLY A 84 -9.23 -2.65 11.24
N GLY A 85 -8.04 -2.08 11.15
CA GLY A 85 -7.33 -1.47 12.25
C GLY A 85 -6.32 -2.41 12.89
N ARG A 86 -5.86 -2.04 14.08
CA ARG A 86 -4.79 -2.70 14.80
C ARG A 86 -5.34 -3.89 15.60
N GLN A 87 -4.87 -5.09 15.30
CA GLN A 87 -5.33 -6.34 15.94
C GLN A 87 -4.13 -7.10 16.53
N LYS A 88 -4.33 -7.72 17.70
CA LYS A 88 -3.34 -8.67 18.25
C LYS A 88 -3.34 -9.94 17.40
N SER A 89 -2.15 -10.39 17.00
CA SER A 89 -1.97 -11.52 16.11
C SER A 89 -0.96 -12.51 16.69
N GLU A 90 -1.25 -13.79 16.48
CA GLU A 90 -0.39 -14.91 16.82
C GLU A 90 0.72 -15.08 15.79
N ALA A 91 1.95 -15.23 16.26
CA ALA A 91 3.12 -15.41 15.40
C ALA A 91 3.53 -16.88 15.25
N TYR A 92 3.99 -17.22 14.05
CA TYR A 92 4.48 -18.54 13.68
C TYR A 92 5.73 -18.43 12.82
N LYS A 93 6.53 -19.48 12.79
CA LYS A 93 7.60 -19.68 11.81
C LYS A 93 7.11 -20.69 10.78
N LEU A 94 6.91 -20.21 9.55
CA LEU A 94 6.47 -21.01 8.42
C LEU A 94 7.66 -21.51 7.62
N THR A 95 7.72 -22.82 7.37
CA THR A 95 8.71 -23.40 6.45
C THR A 95 8.01 -23.86 5.18
N VAL A 96 8.47 -23.36 4.04
CA VAL A 96 7.94 -23.72 2.71
C VAL A 96 9.04 -24.34 1.87
N LYS A 97 8.73 -25.45 1.20
CA LYS A 97 9.63 -26.11 0.25
C LYS A 97 9.00 -26.12 -1.14
N LEU A 98 9.67 -25.51 -2.11
CA LEU A 98 9.20 -25.34 -3.49
C LEU A 98 10.23 -25.92 -4.45
N GLY A 99 10.05 -27.19 -4.83
CA GLY A 99 11.06 -27.92 -5.59
C GLY A 99 12.39 -27.95 -4.84
N GLY A 100 13.45 -27.42 -5.45
CA GLY A 100 14.78 -27.30 -4.83
C GLY A 100 14.96 -26.06 -3.93
N PHE A 101 13.92 -25.25 -3.71
CA PHE A 101 13.97 -24.08 -2.83
C PHE A 101 13.40 -24.39 -1.46
N GLU A 102 14.07 -23.89 -0.44
CA GLU A 102 13.57 -23.88 0.92
C GLU A 102 13.51 -22.44 1.43
N PHE A 103 12.36 -22.10 2.02
CA PHE A 103 12.10 -20.85 2.71
C PHE A 103 11.94 -21.19 4.20
N PRO A 104 13.05 -21.28 4.95
CA PRO A 104 13.01 -21.79 6.30
C PRO A 104 12.48 -20.72 7.26
N LYS A 105 11.55 -21.11 8.13
CA LYS A 105 11.16 -20.35 9.34
C LYS A 105 10.78 -18.88 9.09
N MET A 106 10.10 -18.58 7.99
CA MET A 106 9.60 -17.24 7.69
C MET A 106 8.58 -16.80 8.75
N LEU A 107 8.75 -15.60 9.29
CA LEU A 107 7.82 -15.07 10.29
C LEU A 107 6.45 -14.82 9.63
N SER A 108 5.42 -15.41 10.22
CA SER A 108 4.05 -15.38 9.72
C SER A 108 3.08 -15.06 10.84
N TYR A 109 2.04 -14.30 10.54
CA TYR A 109 1.05 -13.85 11.51
C TYR A 109 -0.37 -14.30 11.14
N VAL A 110 -1.18 -14.69 12.11
CA VAL A 110 -2.58 -15.05 11.85
C VAL A 110 -3.44 -13.80 11.75
N MET A 111 -4.22 -13.69 10.68
CA MET A 111 -5.20 -12.62 10.50
C MET A 111 -6.55 -13.17 10.00
N ASN A 112 -7.60 -12.37 10.13
CA ASN A 112 -8.88 -12.69 9.53
C ASN A 112 -8.87 -12.28 8.04
N THR A 113 -8.82 -13.25 7.14
CA THR A 113 -8.83 -13.04 5.69
C THR A 113 -10.23 -12.92 5.09
N LYS A 114 -11.31 -13.08 5.87
CA LYS A 114 -12.71 -12.97 5.39
C LYS A 114 -13.09 -11.61 4.80
N LYS A 115 -12.20 -10.62 4.91
CA LYS A 115 -12.36 -9.32 4.25
C LYS A 115 -12.21 -9.42 2.73
N PHE A 116 -11.38 -10.33 2.24
CA PHE A 116 -11.33 -10.66 0.82
C PHE A 116 -12.52 -11.55 0.51
N ASN A 117 -13.64 -10.94 0.11
CA ASN A 117 -14.81 -11.68 -0.37
C ASN A 117 -15.11 -11.30 -1.82
N GLU A 118 -15.71 -12.24 -2.53
CA GLU A 118 -16.03 -12.09 -3.95
C GLU A 118 -16.94 -10.90 -4.22
N ASP A 119 -17.91 -10.69 -3.32
CA ASP A 119 -18.96 -9.70 -3.48
C ASP A 119 -18.44 -8.25 -3.38
N GLN A 120 -17.39 -8.01 -2.59
CA GLN A 120 -16.84 -6.67 -2.34
C GLN A 120 -15.65 -6.37 -3.26
N ASP A 121 -14.69 -7.30 -3.33
CA ASP A 121 -13.40 -7.02 -3.94
C ASP A 121 -13.20 -7.83 -5.23
N GLY A 122 -14.15 -8.71 -5.60
CA GLY A 122 -13.95 -9.69 -6.67
C GLY A 122 -12.90 -10.75 -6.32
N ILE A 123 -12.43 -10.75 -5.07
CA ILE A 123 -11.38 -11.63 -4.54
C ILE A 123 -12.05 -12.65 -3.62
N ASN A 124 -12.44 -13.80 -4.17
CA ASN A 124 -12.71 -14.99 -3.38
C ASN A 124 -11.42 -15.78 -3.15
N CYS A 125 -10.44 -15.15 -2.52
CA CYS A 125 -9.22 -15.83 -2.14
C CYS A 125 -8.73 -15.28 -0.81
N CYS A 126 -8.21 -16.17 0.01
CA CYS A 126 -6.77 -16.39 0.08
C CYS A 126 -6.49 -17.04 1.44
N ASP A 127 -5.67 -18.09 1.41
CA ASP A 127 -5.14 -18.74 2.60
C ASP A 127 -4.18 -17.82 3.37
N GLY A 128 -3.69 -16.76 2.72
CA GLY A 128 -2.87 -15.76 3.35
C GLY A 128 -2.26 -14.73 2.39
N ILE A 129 -1.24 -14.05 2.89
CA ILE A 129 -0.43 -13.07 2.17
C ILE A 129 1.04 -13.51 2.27
N LEU A 130 1.73 -13.58 1.12
CA LEU A 130 3.18 -13.72 1.07
C LEU A 130 3.81 -12.33 0.94
N GLY A 131 4.41 -11.90 2.06
CA GLY A 131 4.99 -10.58 2.21
C GLY A 131 6.50 -10.53 1.96
N ILE A 132 7.13 -9.48 2.48
CA ILE A 132 8.55 -9.20 2.23
C ILE A 132 9.51 -10.30 2.69
N ASP A 133 9.15 -11.07 3.73
CA ASP A 133 9.97 -12.17 4.23
C ASP A 133 10.05 -13.34 3.23
N PHE A 134 9.06 -13.51 2.37
CA PHE A 134 9.12 -14.45 1.25
C PHE A 134 9.92 -13.89 0.06
N LEU A 135 9.83 -12.58 -0.15
CA LEU A 135 10.31 -11.90 -1.36
C LEU A 135 11.81 -11.52 -1.31
N LYS A 136 12.32 -11.08 -0.16
CA LYS A 136 13.59 -10.32 -0.07
C LYS A 136 14.85 -11.12 -0.37
N ASP A 137 14.82 -12.43 -0.15
CA ASP A 137 16.01 -13.27 -0.26
C ASP A 137 16.17 -13.90 -1.65
N ASN A 138 15.25 -13.65 -2.58
CA ASN A 138 15.26 -14.22 -3.92
C ASN A 138 14.95 -13.19 -5.00
N PHE A 139 15.31 -13.51 -6.24
CA PHE A 139 14.82 -12.79 -7.40
C PHE A 139 13.43 -13.30 -7.72
N VAL A 140 12.45 -12.40 -7.74
CA VAL A 140 11.05 -12.77 -7.99
C VAL A 140 10.62 -12.09 -9.28
N GLN A 141 10.49 -12.86 -10.35
CA GLN A 141 9.94 -12.40 -11.62
C GLN A 141 8.44 -12.70 -11.64
N VAL A 142 7.63 -11.69 -11.88
CA VAL A 142 6.19 -11.83 -12.12
C VAL A 142 5.94 -11.61 -13.60
N ASN A 143 5.30 -12.57 -14.26
CA ASN A 143 4.88 -12.46 -15.64
C ASN A 143 3.39 -12.78 -15.77
N LEU A 144 2.57 -11.73 -15.80
CA LEU A 144 1.11 -11.82 -15.89
C LEU A 144 0.67 -12.40 -17.24
N ALA A 145 1.39 -12.12 -18.32
CA ALA A 145 1.07 -12.64 -19.65
C ALA A 145 1.26 -14.16 -19.73
N GLN A 146 2.29 -14.68 -19.04
CA GLN A 146 2.56 -16.11 -18.93
C GLN A 146 1.88 -16.76 -17.71
N LYS A 147 1.12 -15.99 -16.93
CA LYS A 147 0.47 -16.43 -15.68
C LYS A 147 1.41 -17.20 -14.75
N LYS A 148 2.64 -16.71 -14.56
CA LYS A 148 3.62 -17.38 -13.69
C LYS A 148 4.50 -16.41 -12.92
N ILE A 149 4.96 -16.90 -11.78
CA ILE A 149 6.00 -16.29 -10.95
C ILE A 149 7.23 -17.20 -11.03
N THR A 150 8.39 -16.65 -11.35
CA THR A 150 9.65 -17.38 -11.30
C THR A 150 10.47 -16.86 -10.12
N ILE A 151 10.89 -17.77 -9.25
CA ILE A 151 11.76 -17.47 -8.12
C ILE A 151 13.13 -18.08 -8.41
N SER A 152 14.19 -17.29 -8.30
CA SER A 152 15.56 -17.78 -8.46
C SER A 152 16.50 -17.24 -7.39
N ASN A 153 17.54 -18.00 -7.07
CA ASN A 153 18.62 -17.55 -6.18
C ASN A 153 19.72 -16.76 -6.92
N THR A 154 19.72 -16.83 -8.25
CA THR A 154 20.70 -16.20 -9.14
C THR A 154 20.00 -15.36 -10.19
N PHE A 155 20.64 -14.24 -10.55
CA PHE A 155 20.12 -13.31 -11.55
C PHE A 155 21.10 -13.16 -12.70
N LYS A 156 20.61 -13.43 -13.90
CA LYS A 156 21.40 -13.37 -15.12
C LYS A 156 21.14 -12.05 -15.83
N LYS A 157 21.91 -11.01 -15.48
CA LYS A 157 21.81 -9.65 -16.06
C LYS A 157 21.82 -9.62 -17.60
N LYS A 158 22.48 -10.60 -18.25
CA LYS A 158 22.53 -10.74 -19.72
C LYS A 158 21.14 -10.78 -20.39
N ASN A 159 20.08 -11.09 -19.65
CA ASN A 159 18.70 -11.16 -20.17
C ASN A 159 17.92 -9.85 -20.01
N LEU A 160 18.57 -8.73 -19.66
CA LEU A 160 17.91 -7.45 -19.38
C LEU A 160 17.77 -6.51 -20.60
N LYS A 161 18.03 -6.98 -21.83
CA LYS A 161 17.79 -6.16 -23.02
C LYS A 161 16.31 -5.74 -23.09
N GLY A 162 16.07 -4.42 -23.14
CA GLY A 162 14.74 -3.81 -23.19
C GLY A 162 14.02 -3.71 -21.84
N TRP A 163 14.68 -4.05 -20.73
CA TRP A 163 14.17 -3.79 -19.39
C TRP A 163 14.53 -2.38 -18.95
N LYS A 164 13.62 -1.74 -18.21
CA LYS A 164 13.80 -0.43 -17.60
C LYS A 164 14.05 -0.62 -16.11
N ARG A 165 15.03 0.09 -15.56
CA ARG A 165 15.39 0.02 -14.14
C ARG A 165 14.67 1.08 -13.32
N ILE A 166 14.09 0.66 -12.19
CA ILE A 166 13.68 1.53 -11.09
C ILE A 166 14.64 1.28 -9.92
N PRO A 167 15.51 2.23 -9.57
CA PRO A 167 16.34 2.13 -8.37
C PRO A 167 15.45 2.17 -7.12
N ILE A 168 15.64 1.22 -6.21
CA ILE A 168 14.89 1.16 -4.94
C ILE A 168 15.84 1.29 -3.74
N LYS A 169 15.26 1.45 -2.55
CA LYS A 169 15.93 1.30 -1.25
C LYS A 169 14.98 0.65 -0.27
N MET A 170 15.49 -0.22 0.58
CA MET A 170 14.73 -0.73 1.73
C MET A 170 14.78 0.33 2.86
N VAL A 171 13.62 0.80 3.32
CA VAL A 171 13.52 1.80 4.40
C VAL A 171 12.62 1.32 5.54
N GLY A 172 12.88 1.79 6.75
CA GLY A 172 12.08 1.44 7.93
C GLY A 172 12.05 -0.08 8.18
N LYS A 173 10.84 -0.64 8.36
CA LYS A 173 10.61 -2.08 8.57
C LYS A 173 10.35 -2.78 7.23
N ASN A 174 11.37 -2.80 6.37
CA ASN A 174 11.36 -3.49 5.07
C ASN A 174 10.40 -2.90 4.01
N ILE A 175 10.24 -1.59 3.94
CA ILE A 175 9.46 -0.93 2.88
C ILE A 175 10.35 -0.77 1.65
N ILE A 176 9.93 -1.29 0.50
CA ILE A 176 10.58 -1.04 -0.80
C ILE A 176 10.23 0.38 -1.24
N SER A 177 11.17 1.31 -1.13
CA SER A 177 10.96 2.71 -1.52
C SER A 177 11.68 3.07 -2.81
N PHE A 178 11.12 3.97 -3.61
CA PHE A 178 11.75 4.53 -4.81
C PHE A 178 11.28 5.95 -5.09
N LYS A 179 12.13 6.69 -5.79
CA LYS A 179 11.84 8.06 -6.18
C LYS A 179 11.16 8.12 -7.54
N CYS A 180 10.16 8.98 -7.64
CA CYS A 180 9.56 9.38 -8.91
C CYS A 180 9.46 10.90 -9.01
N GLU A 181 9.33 11.39 -10.24
CA GLU A 181 9.23 12.81 -10.56
C GLU A 181 8.01 13.04 -11.46
N ALA A 182 7.22 14.09 -11.18
CA ALA A 182 6.16 14.56 -12.08
C ALA A 182 5.85 16.04 -11.80
N GLY A 183 5.68 16.84 -12.87
CA GLY A 183 5.33 18.27 -12.74
C GLY A 183 6.32 19.07 -11.89
N GLY A 184 7.62 18.80 -12.00
CA GLY A 184 8.65 19.45 -11.18
C GLY A 184 8.70 19.02 -9.70
N SER A 185 7.76 18.18 -9.25
CA SER A 185 7.75 17.62 -7.91
C SER A 185 8.45 16.26 -7.87
N SER A 186 9.16 16.01 -6.76
CA SER A 186 9.72 14.69 -6.44
C SER A 186 8.85 14.01 -5.39
N PHE A 187 8.64 12.71 -5.58
CA PHE A 187 7.88 11.82 -4.70
C PHE A 187 8.75 10.63 -4.30
N ASN A 188 8.72 10.25 -3.03
CA ASN A 188 9.29 8.99 -2.54
C ASN A 188 8.15 8.02 -2.25
N PHE A 189 7.95 6.99 -3.08
CA PHE A 189 6.84 6.05 -2.93
C PHE A 189 7.29 4.72 -2.34
N GLY A 190 6.38 4.04 -1.64
CA GLY A 190 6.52 2.63 -1.24
C GLY A 190 5.84 1.72 -2.26
N LEU A 191 6.47 0.61 -2.65
CA LEU A 191 5.83 -0.41 -3.49
C LEU A 191 4.91 -1.29 -2.66
N ASP A 192 3.64 -1.37 -3.06
CA ASP A 192 2.58 -2.12 -2.38
C ASP A 192 1.81 -2.95 -3.41
N SER A 193 2.31 -4.13 -3.77
CA SER A 193 1.65 -5.00 -4.76
C SER A 193 0.33 -5.60 -4.26
N GLY A 194 0.03 -5.49 -2.96
CA GLY A 194 -1.26 -5.80 -2.36
C GLY A 194 -2.30 -4.68 -2.53
N ASN A 195 -1.93 -3.56 -3.16
CA ASN A 195 -2.83 -2.43 -3.42
C ASN A 195 -3.36 -2.42 -4.86
N GLU A 196 -4.67 -2.30 -4.99
CA GLU A 196 -5.39 -2.22 -6.27
C GLU A 196 -5.31 -0.85 -6.93
N ILE A 197 -4.98 0.21 -6.19
CA ILE A 197 -4.90 1.55 -6.76
C ILE A 197 -3.46 1.81 -7.22
N PRO A 198 -3.24 2.37 -8.43
CA PRO A 198 -1.89 2.62 -8.91
C PRO A 198 -1.07 3.50 -7.97
N ILE A 199 -1.65 4.59 -7.44
CA ILE A 199 -1.00 5.46 -6.45
C ILE A 199 -1.99 5.93 -5.39
N ILE A 200 -1.63 5.79 -4.12
CA ILE A 200 -2.34 6.38 -2.98
C ILE A 200 -1.39 7.31 -2.23
N PHE A 201 -1.65 8.61 -2.29
CA PHE A 201 -0.90 9.60 -1.52
C PHE A 201 -1.27 9.57 -0.03
N HIS A 202 -0.25 9.70 0.82
CA HIS A 202 -0.41 9.79 2.27
C HIS A 202 -0.77 11.21 2.71
N THR A 203 -1.49 11.30 3.83
CA THR A 203 -2.02 12.56 4.42
C THR A 203 -1.03 13.73 4.40
N HIS A 204 0.21 13.54 4.84
CA HIS A 204 1.20 14.64 4.86
C HIS A 204 1.46 15.18 3.46
N LYS A 205 1.64 14.32 2.46
CA LYS A 205 1.88 14.74 1.09
C LYS A 205 0.64 15.36 0.44
N VAL A 206 -0.55 14.85 0.79
CA VAL A 206 -1.84 15.44 0.37
C VAL A 206 -1.95 16.88 0.84
N ASP A 207 -1.52 17.13 2.07
CA ASP A 207 -1.54 18.46 2.67
C ASP A 207 -0.47 19.37 2.06
N ASP A 208 0.75 18.87 1.88
CA ASP A 208 1.87 19.62 1.28
C ASP A 208 1.56 20.07 -0.15
N LEU A 209 0.92 19.20 -0.94
CA LEU A 209 0.55 19.47 -2.32
C LEU A 209 -0.83 20.12 -2.46
N LEU A 210 -1.57 20.29 -1.35
CA LEU A 210 -2.94 20.83 -1.36
C LEU A 210 -3.87 20.06 -2.30
N LEU A 211 -3.70 18.73 -2.41
CA LEU A 211 -4.42 17.93 -3.42
C LEU A 211 -5.94 18.06 -3.23
N ARG A 212 -6.42 18.16 -1.99
CA ARG A 212 -7.85 18.35 -1.71
C ARG A 212 -8.37 19.66 -2.28
N GLU A 213 -7.65 20.75 -2.07
CA GLU A 213 -7.96 22.08 -2.58
C GLU A 213 -7.94 22.06 -4.12
N GLN A 214 -6.95 21.40 -4.72
CA GLN A 214 -6.88 21.18 -6.16
C GLN A 214 -8.12 20.45 -6.70
N MET A 215 -8.56 19.37 -6.05
CA MET A 215 -9.75 18.63 -6.49
C MET A 215 -11.02 19.46 -6.33
N PHE A 216 -11.11 20.19 -5.21
CA PHE A 216 -12.26 21.05 -4.92
C PHE A 216 -12.41 22.17 -5.94
N SER A 217 -11.31 22.81 -6.36
CA SER A 217 -11.33 23.83 -7.42
C SER A 217 -11.75 23.28 -8.79
N GLN A 218 -11.63 21.96 -8.98
CA GLN A 218 -12.10 21.22 -10.17
C GLN A 218 -13.52 20.63 -10.00
N GLY A 219 -14.21 21.03 -8.93
CA GLY A 219 -15.62 20.69 -8.68
C GLY A 219 -15.85 19.41 -7.87
N TYR A 220 -14.85 18.90 -7.15
CA TYR A 220 -15.08 17.85 -6.15
C TYR A 220 -15.81 18.43 -4.93
N GLN A 221 -17.03 17.96 -4.64
CA GLN A 221 -17.88 18.50 -3.57
C GLN A 221 -17.96 17.65 -2.30
N GLY A 222 -17.26 16.51 -2.25
CA GLY A 222 -17.05 15.77 -0.99
C GLY A 222 -18.11 14.73 -0.68
N ALA A 223 -18.00 13.57 -1.33
CA ALA A 223 -18.34 12.26 -0.78
C ALA A 223 -17.49 11.22 -1.54
N GLY A 224 -16.88 10.28 -0.83
CA GLY A 224 -16.05 9.21 -1.42
C GLY A 224 -14.55 9.53 -1.59
N LEU A 225 -13.87 8.68 -2.37
CA LEU A 225 -12.45 8.83 -2.70
C LEU A 225 -12.31 9.60 -4.01
N PRO A 226 -11.65 10.77 -4.04
CA PRO A 226 -11.41 11.49 -5.27
C PRO A 226 -10.25 10.85 -6.03
N PHE A 227 -10.37 10.74 -7.34
CA PHE A 227 -9.33 10.22 -8.20
C PHE A 227 -8.81 11.29 -9.14
N PHE A 228 -7.51 11.33 -9.36
CA PHE A 228 -6.87 12.31 -10.20
C PHE A 228 -5.71 11.73 -10.98
N HIS A 229 -5.35 12.36 -12.08
CA HIS A 229 -4.22 11.95 -12.88
C HIS A 229 -2.96 12.70 -12.53
N VAL A 230 -1.88 11.95 -12.32
CA VAL A 230 -0.52 12.46 -12.33
C VAL A 230 0.04 12.23 -13.74
N GLU A 231 0.36 13.32 -14.42
CA GLU A 231 0.88 13.30 -15.79
C GLU A 231 2.42 13.18 -15.78
N ASN A 232 2.96 12.48 -16.78
CA ASN A 232 4.38 12.31 -17.04
C ASN A 232 5.20 11.80 -15.82
N LEU A 233 4.65 10.85 -15.07
CA LEU A 233 5.35 10.26 -13.93
C LEU A 233 6.57 9.48 -14.41
N LYS A 234 7.75 9.83 -13.89
CA LYS A 234 9.01 9.15 -14.17
C LYS A 234 9.57 8.52 -12.90
N CYS A 235 9.75 7.20 -12.90
CA CYS A 235 10.34 6.44 -11.80
C CYS A 235 11.59 5.72 -12.32
N GLY A 236 12.78 6.28 -12.07
CA GLY A 236 14.01 5.82 -12.72
C GLY A 236 13.93 5.94 -14.25
N GLU A 237 14.06 4.81 -14.95
CA GLU A 237 13.96 4.73 -16.42
C GLU A 237 12.50 4.50 -16.90
N VAL A 238 11.59 4.16 -16.00
CA VAL A 238 10.17 3.96 -16.32
C VAL A 238 9.48 5.31 -16.42
N LYS A 239 8.72 5.52 -17.50
CA LYS A 239 7.90 6.69 -17.74
C LYS A 239 6.46 6.24 -17.98
N THR A 240 5.53 6.85 -17.24
CA THR A 240 4.11 6.62 -17.37
C THR A 240 3.46 7.95 -17.78
N PRO A 241 2.96 8.09 -19.02
CA PRO A 241 2.41 9.35 -19.51
C PRO A 241 1.29 9.88 -18.62
N LYS A 242 0.48 8.97 -18.08
CA LYS A 242 -0.67 9.30 -17.25
C LYS A 242 -0.95 8.15 -16.31
N VAL A 243 -0.98 8.42 -15.00
CA VAL A 243 -1.30 7.41 -13.99
C VAL A 243 -2.44 7.90 -13.10
N LEU A 244 -3.40 7.03 -12.84
CA LEU A 244 -4.50 7.34 -11.94
C LEU A 244 -4.03 7.25 -10.49
N SER A 245 -4.44 8.20 -9.69
CA SER A 245 -4.02 8.36 -8.30
C SER A 245 -5.21 8.73 -7.44
N THR A 246 -5.11 8.44 -6.15
CA THR A 246 -6.05 8.92 -5.14
C THR A 246 -5.27 9.30 -3.89
N TYR A 247 -5.98 9.72 -2.86
CA TYR A 247 -5.40 9.88 -1.54
C TYR A 247 -6.30 9.29 -0.46
N PHE A 248 -5.69 8.88 0.64
CA PHE A 248 -6.42 8.45 1.82
C PHE A 248 -6.08 9.35 3.01
N TYR A 249 -7.13 9.86 3.67
CA TYR A 249 -7.00 10.79 4.79
C TYR A 249 -7.31 10.12 6.13
N GLY A 250 -6.79 8.91 6.34
CA GLY A 250 -6.84 8.23 7.62
C GLY A 250 -5.68 8.66 8.52
N ALA A 251 -5.96 8.90 9.80
CA ALA A 251 -4.93 9.29 10.76
C ALA A 251 -3.96 8.14 11.10
N LYS A 252 -4.36 6.88 10.91
CA LYS A 252 -3.63 5.67 11.32
C LYS A 252 -4.08 4.48 10.47
N GLY A 253 -3.15 3.66 9.97
CA GLY A 253 -3.49 2.43 9.25
C GLY A 253 -2.29 1.74 8.58
N ALA A 254 -2.54 0.59 7.95
CA ALA A 254 -1.53 -0.13 7.16
C ALA A 254 -0.99 0.70 5.99
N LEU A 255 -1.81 1.59 5.43
CA LEU A 255 -1.48 2.51 4.34
C LEU A 255 -0.85 3.83 4.80
N THR A 256 -0.24 3.91 5.99
CA THR A 256 0.39 5.15 6.46
C THR A 256 1.80 4.89 6.94
N HIS A 257 2.77 5.46 6.24
CA HIS A 257 4.18 5.36 6.57
C HIS A 257 4.83 6.74 6.53
N LYS A 258 5.63 7.05 7.57
CA LYS A 258 6.35 8.33 7.66
C LYS A 258 7.55 8.46 6.70
N PHE A 259 7.89 7.38 6.00
CA PHE A 259 9.09 7.31 5.17
C PHE A 259 8.81 7.57 3.68
N VAL A 260 7.53 7.50 3.28
CA VAL A 260 7.12 7.61 1.88
C VAL A 260 5.91 8.52 1.77
N ASP A 261 5.86 9.27 0.68
CA ASP A 261 4.82 10.21 0.28
C ASP A 261 3.49 9.51 -0.08
N GLY A 262 3.55 8.20 -0.37
CA GLY A 262 2.41 7.38 -0.74
C GLY A 262 2.82 5.94 -1.03
N ASN A 263 1.82 5.10 -1.27
CA ASN A 263 1.99 3.73 -1.74
C ASN A 263 1.66 3.64 -3.23
N VAL A 264 2.36 2.77 -3.93
CA VAL A 264 2.21 2.54 -5.36
C VAL A 264 1.95 1.06 -5.62
N GLY A 265 0.81 0.77 -6.27
CA GLY A 265 0.45 -0.58 -6.68
C GLY A 265 1.32 -1.10 -7.82
N SER A 266 1.21 -2.41 -8.11
CA SER A 266 1.97 -3.05 -9.20
C SER A 266 1.59 -2.55 -10.61
N HIS A 267 0.58 -1.69 -10.75
CA HIS A 267 0.20 -1.07 -12.01
C HIS A 267 1.38 -0.45 -12.75
N ILE A 268 2.25 0.30 -12.06
CA ILE A 268 3.40 0.95 -12.70
C ILE A 268 4.47 -0.03 -13.17
N LEU A 269 4.45 -1.28 -12.67
CA LEU A 269 5.41 -2.33 -13.00
C LEU A 269 5.00 -3.10 -14.27
N GLY A 270 3.78 -2.90 -14.76
CA GLY A 270 3.28 -3.55 -15.97
C GLY A 270 3.07 -5.05 -15.83
N LYS A 271 3.02 -5.75 -16.97
CA LYS A 271 2.74 -7.19 -17.03
C LYS A 271 3.95 -8.07 -16.72
N ASN A 272 5.17 -7.53 -16.72
CA ASN A 272 6.39 -8.31 -16.55
C ASN A 272 7.42 -7.49 -15.77
N TYR A 273 7.72 -7.91 -14.55
CA TYR A 273 8.67 -7.24 -13.67
C TYR A 273 9.50 -8.22 -12.85
N ILE A 274 10.67 -7.78 -12.39
CA ILE A 274 11.57 -8.54 -11.51
C ILE A 274 11.85 -7.69 -10.27
N LEU A 275 11.54 -8.26 -9.10
CA LEU A 275 11.97 -7.74 -7.81
C LEU A 275 13.38 -8.25 -7.54
N ASP A 276 14.35 -7.34 -7.66
CA ASP A 276 15.77 -7.57 -7.40
C ASP A 276 16.17 -6.79 -6.14
N LEU A 277 15.65 -7.23 -5.00
CA LEU A 277 15.80 -6.49 -3.74
C LEU A 277 17.25 -6.54 -3.23
N LYS A 278 18.00 -7.60 -3.55
CA LYS A 278 19.43 -7.73 -3.21
C LYS A 278 20.31 -6.71 -3.91
N ASN A 279 19.99 -6.35 -5.16
CA ASN A 279 20.74 -5.33 -5.92
C ASN A 279 19.99 -3.99 -5.98
N GLU A 280 19.05 -3.76 -5.04
CA GLU A 280 18.33 -2.51 -4.89
C GLU A 280 17.71 -2.02 -6.22
N ALA A 281 17.08 -2.94 -6.95
CA ALA A 281 16.44 -2.63 -8.22
C ALA A 281 15.08 -3.32 -8.38
N ILE A 282 14.19 -2.66 -9.13
CA ILE A 282 13.09 -3.33 -9.82
C ILE A 282 13.35 -3.19 -11.31
N TRP A 283 13.23 -4.30 -12.03
CA TRP A 283 13.33 -4.32 -13.49
C TRP A 283 11.93 -4.45 -14.07
N VAL A 284 11.56 -3.56 -14.98
CA VAL A 284 10.24 -3.53 -15.62
C VAL A 284 10.38 -3.75 -17.12
N LYS A 285 9.54 -4.61 -17.70
CA LYS A 285 9.46 -4.83 -19.14
C LYS A 285 8.03 -4.62 -19.63
N GLY A 286 7.87 -3.61 -20.48
CA GLY A 286 6.57 -3.22 -21.05
C GLY A 286 6.05 -1.92 -20.47
N GLU A 287 4.75 -1.72 -20.61
CA GLU A 287 4.03 -0.53 -20.17
C GLU A 287 3.27 -0.79 -18.87
N ALA A 288 2.93 0.29 -18.17
CA ALA A 288 2.09 0.23 -16.98
C ALA A 288 0.73 -0.40 -17.30
N LEU A 289 0.15 -1.10 -16.33
CA LEU A 289 -1.20 -1.63 -16.42
C LEU A 289 -2.21 -0.48 -16.41
N ASP A 290 -3.23 -0.60 -17.27
CA ASP A 290 -4.36 0.31 -17.26
C ASP A 290 -5.21 0.09 -16.01
N PHE A 291 -5.74 1.18 -15.45
CA PHE A 291 -6.64 1.15 -14.30
C PHE A 291 -7.78 2.13 -14.56
N LYS A 292 -8.99 1.57 -14.67
CA LYS A 292 -10.20 2.33 -15.00
C LYS A 292 -11.11 2.41 -13.79
N ILE A 293 -11.70 3.59 -13.62
CA ILE A 293 -12.76 3.80 -12.63
C ILE A 293 -13.96 4.41 -13.34
N GLY A 294 -15.16 4.11 -12.84
CA GLY A 294 -16.41 4.69 -13.35
C GLY A 294 -16.71 6.08 -12.81
N THR A 295 -15.82 6.68 -12.01
CA THR A 295 -16.06 7.97 -11.35
C THR A 295 -15.31 9.10 -12.02
N LYS A 296 -15.75 10.34 -11.76
CA LYS A 296 -15.09 11.55 -12.28
C LYS A 296 -13.64 11.61 -11.82
N THR A 297 -12.74 11.75 -12.79
CA THR A 297 -11.31 11.97 -12.55
C THR A 297 -10.95 13.44 -12.65
N TYR A 298 -10.03 13.89 -11.82
CA TYR A 298 -9.48 15.24 -11.80
C TYR A 298 -8.02 15.26 -12.29
N LYS A 299 -7.38 16.42 -12.27
CA LYS A 299 -5.98 16.62 -12.66
C LYS A 299 -5.13 17.05 -11.47
N TYR A 300 -3.93 16.49 -11.36
CA TYR A 300 -2.89 17.06 -10.52
C TYR A 300 -2.34 18.35 -11.16
N LEU A 301 -2.31 19.43 -10.37
CA LEU A 301 -1.85 20.76 -10.78
C LEU A 301 -0.60 21.10 -9.96
N PRO A 302 0.62 20.86 -10.47
CA PRO A 302 1.85 21.07 -9.70
C PRO A 302 2.06 22.54 -9.29
N ASP A 303 1.59 23.47 -10.12
CA ASP A 303 1.70 24.91 -9.89
C ASP A 303 0.49 25.51 -9.16
N PHE A 304 -0.32 24.67 -8.49
CA PHE A 304 -1.50 25.14 -7.77
C PHE A 304 -1.10 26.10 -6.65
N LYS A 305 -1.54 27.36 -6.77
CA LYS A 305 -1.33 28.37 -5.74
C LYS A 305 -2.56 28.46 -4.86
N PHE A 306 -2.33 28.25 -3.57
CA PHE A 306 -3.36 28.47 -2.56
C PHE A 306 -3.78 29.93 -2.53
N GLN A 307 -5.09 30.18 -2.48
CA GLN A 307 -5.65 31.51 -2.25
C GLN A 307 -6.28 31.57 -0.87
N LYS A 308 -5.98 32.61 -0.10
CA LYS A 308 -6.61 32.84 1.21
C LYS A 308 -8.12 32.91 1.05
N GLY A 309 -8.87 32.23 1.93
CA GLY A 309 -10.32 32.09 1.80
C GLY A 309 -10.78 30.98 0.86
N HIS A 310 -9.90 30.04 0.48
CA HIS A 310 -10.27 28.91 -0.35
C HIS A 310 -11.46 28.14 0.23
N ARG A 311 -12.48 27.90 -0.60
CA ARG A 311 -13.76 27.34 -0.16
C ARG A 311 -13.62 25.93 0.45
N SER A 312 -12.63 25.13 0.02
CA SER A 312 -12.36 23.84 0.68
C SER A 312 -11.94 24.00 2.14
N ILE A 313 -11.22 25.06 2.51
CA ILE A 313 -10.83 25.32 3.91
C ILE A 313 -12.04 25.78 4.70
N ILE A 314 -12.87 26.66 4.13
CA ILE A 314 -14.10 27.11 4.78
C ILE A 314 -15.00 25.91 5.06
N HIS A 315 -15.22 25.04 4.09
CA HIS A 315 -16.00 23.81 4.28
C HIS A 315 -15.38 22.86 5.31
N GLN A 316 -14.05 22.72 5.34
CA GLN A 316 -13.36 21.91 6.35
C GLN A 316 -13.48 22.51 7.75
N ALA A 317 -13.30 23.83 7.88
CA ALA A 317 -13.43 24.54 9.15
C ALA A 317 -14.87 24.48 9.66
N VAL A 318 -15.85 24.67 8.78
CA VAL A 318 -17.27 24.51 9.08
C VAL A 318 -17.56 23.07 9.53
N SER A 319 -17.13 22.06 8.79
CA SER A 319 -17.33 20.65 9.16
C SER A 319 -16.71 20.31 10.52
N LEU A 320 -15.50 20.79 10.80
CA LEU A 320 -14.82 20.58 12.08
C LEU A 320 -15.53 21.29 13.23
N ILE A 321 -15.95 22.54 13.03
CA ILE A 321 -16.68 23.31 14.05
C ILE A 321 -18.01 22.64 14.35
N VAL A 322 -18.75 22.26 13.31
CA VAL A 322 -20.02 21.56 13.41
C VAL A 322 -19.85 20.22 14.14
N ASN A 323 -18.79 19.45 13.87
CA ASN A 323 -18.49 18.19 14.53
C ASN A 323 -18.08 18.38 16.00
N SER A 324 -17.17 19.31 16.31
CA SER A 324 -16.80 19.63 17.70
C SER A 324 -18.00 20.11 18.52
N CYS A 325 -18.93 20.82 17.86
CA CYS A 325 -20.18 21.28 18.41
C CYS A 325 -21.17 20.16 18.76
N ALA A 326 -21.19 19.08 17.96
CA ALA A 326 -22.00 17.90 18.27
C ALA A 326 -21.48 17.13 19.49
N GLU A 327 -20.19 17.25 19.83
CA GLU A 327 -19.54 16.44 20.87
C GLU A 327 -19.37 17.17 22.22
N ALA A 328 -19.29 18.51 22.28
CA ALA A 328 -18.81 19.19 23.52
C ALA A 328 -19.41 20.57 23.88
N SER A 329 -20.37 21.13 23.16
CA SER A 329 -20.79 22.54 23.38
C SER A 329 -22.32 22.72 23.48
N ALA A 330 -22.76 23.81 24.12
CA ALA A 330 -24.16 24.23 24.07
C ALA A 330 -24.51 24.63 22.62
N PHE A 331 -25.55 24.02 22.08
CA PHE A 331 -26.02 24.16 20.69
C PHE A 331 -26.05 25.62 20.16
N GLN A 332 -26.42 26.59 21.01
CA GLN A 332 -26.53 28.00 20.64
C GLN A 332 -25.18 28.67 20.34
N ASP A 333 -24.11 28.31 21.05
CA ASP A 333 -22.77 28.88 20.81
C ASP A 333 -22.20 28.40 19.47
N CYS A 334 -22.58 27.18 19.09
CA CYS A 334 -22.21 26.55 17.85
C CYS A 334 -22.87 27.18 16.63
N VAL A 335 -24.18 27.41 16.70
CA VAL A 335 -24.91 28.14 15.65
C VAL A 335 -24.37 29.55 15.51
N ARG A 336 -24.08 30.24 16.62
CA ARG A 336 -23.52 31.61 16.61
C ARG A 336 -22.13 31.66 15.95
N LYS A 337 -21.26 30.69 16.24
CA LYS A 337 -19.91 30.59 15.65
C LYS A 337 -19.97 30.25 14.16
N LEU A 338 -20.82 29.29 13.78
CA LEU A 338 -21.06 28.93 12.38
C LEU A 338 -21.60 30.12 11.57
N CYS A 339 -22.59 30.83 12.12
CA CYS A 339 -23.16 32.04 11.54
C CYS A 339 -22.13 33.17 11.35
N SER A 340 -21.16 33.28 12.28
CA SER A 340 -20.04 34.23 12.16
C SER A 340 -19.09 33.88 11.00
N ILE A 341 -18.81 32.60 10.79
CA ILE A 341 -17.91 32.11 9.74
C ILE A 341 -18.54 32.19 8.35
N GLU A 342 -19.84 31.88 8.25
CA GLU A 342 -20.59 31.85 6.99
C GLU A 342 -21.18 33.22 6.59
N GLY A 343 -20.76 34.30 7.27
CA GLY A 343 -21.22 35.66 6.96
C GLY A 343 -22.74 35.82 7.05
N LYS A 344 -23.37 35.15 8.03
CA LYS A 344 -24.82 35.16 8.33
C LYS A 344 -25.77 34.50 7.30
N LYS A 345 -25.28 33.91 6.20
CA LYS A 345 -26.16 33.36 5.13
C LYS A 345 -26.97 32.12 5.53
N LEU A 346 -26.52 31.35 6.53
CA LEU A 346 -27.14 30.07 6.93
C LEU A 346 -28.06 30.18 8.16
N CYS A 347 -28.31 31.36 8.71
CA CYS A 347 -28.97 31.53 10.02
C CYS A 347 -30.51 31.45 9.99
N VAL A 348 -31.13 30.86 8.95
CA VAL A 348 -32.60 30.80 8.79
C VAL A 348 -33.19 29.46 9.27
N PHE A 349 -32.37 28.52 9.75
CA PHE A 349 -32.87 27.25 10.27
C PHE A 349 -33.51 27.42 11.65
N LYS A 350 -34.79 27.03 11.79
CA LYS A 350 -35.52 27.03 13.07
C LYS A 350 -34.76 26.19 14.10
N GLU A 351 -34.45 26.84 15.22
CA GLU A 351 -33.62 26.42 16.35
C GLU A 351 -34.14 25.15 17.04
N THR A 352 -33.86 23.97 16.47
CA THR A 352 -33.96 22.73 17.26
C THR A 352 -32.68 21.91 17.08
N ARG A 353 -32.15 21.41 18.20
CA ARG A 353 -30.97 20.54 18.23
C ARG A 353 -31.14 19.35 17.28
N LYS A 354 -32.35 18.81 17.18
CA LYS A 354 -32.70 17.69 16.28
C LYS A 354 -32.49 18.01 14.80
N ASN A 355 -32.98 19.16 14.32
CA ASN A 355 -32.81 19.57 12.93
C ASN A 355 -31.35 19.87 12.59
N PHE A 356 -30.60 20.42 13.54
CA PHE A 356 -29.16 20.59 13.37
C PHE A 356 -28.45 19.25 13.34
N ASP A 357 -28.68 18.37 14.31
CA ASP A 357 -28.07 17.03 14.34
C ASP A 357 -28.37 16.24 13.06
N ASP A 358 -29.58 16.36 12.50
CA ASP A 358 -29.95 15.74 11.23
C ASP A 358 -29.29 16.41 10.02
N PHE A 359 -29.19 17.75 10.00
CA PHE A 359 -28.39 18.49 9.00
C PHE A 359 -26.91 18.12 9.06
N VAL A 360 -26.34 18.01 10.26
CA VAL A 360 -24.95 17.61 10.49
C VAL A 360 -24.72 16.18 10.03
N LYS A 361 -25.59 15.24 10.42
CA LYS A 361 -25.53 13.85 9.94
C LYS A 361 -25.66 13.76 8.43
N TYR A 362 -26.49 14.60 7.82
CA TYR A 362 -26.74 14.61 6.37
C TYR A 362 -25.59 15.23 5.58
N GLN A 363 -25.08 16.39 5.99
CA GLN A 363 -24.03 17.14 5.28
C GLN A 363 -22.61 16.70 5.63
N TYR A 364 -22.39 16.20 6.85
CA TYR A 364 -21.06 15.89 7.38
C TYR A 364 -21.03 14.48 8.00
N PRO A 365 -21.08 13.41 7.18
CA PRO A 365 -21.20 12.03 7.67
C PRO A 365 -19.95 11.51 8.40
N VAL A 366 -18.83 12.24 8.38
CA VAL A 366 -17.55 11.82 8.98
C VAL A 366 -17.46 12.31 10.43
N ARG A 367 -17.47 11.38 11.39
CA ARG A 367 -17.26 11.65 12.82
C ARG A 367 -15.80 11.34 13.19
N THR A 368 -15.07 12.28 13.78
CA THR A 368 -13.70 12.07 14.26
C THR A 368 -13.56 12.59 15.69
N ARG A 369 -12.87 11.82 16.54
CA ARG A 369 -12.56 12.20 17.94
C ARG A 369 -11.36 13.17 18.05
N ASP A 370 -10.68 13.48 16.95
CA ASP A 370 -9.56 14.42 16.94
C ASP A 370 -10.05 15.85 16.68
N CYS A 371 -10.47 16.51 17.76
CA CYS A 371 -10.96 17.88 17.83
C CYS A 371 -9.85 18.90 18.17
N SER A 372 -8.59 18.61 17.88
CA SER A 372 -7.50 19.49 18.33
C SER A 372 -7.53 20.84 17.58
N ILE A 373 -7.99 21.88 18.28
CA ILE A 373 -7.91 23.31 17.95
C ILE A 373 -6.55 23.70 17.32
N PRO A 374 -5.38 23.15 17.75
CA PRO A 374 -4.10 23.39 17.08
C PRO A 374 -4.09 23.10 15.58
N ARG A 375 -4.83 22.10 15.09
CA ARG A 375 -4.94 21.74 13.65
C ARG A 375 -5.82 22.73 12.87
N LEU A 376 -6.87 23.24 13.51
CA LEU A 376 -7.67 24.36 13.01
C LEU A 376 -6.82 25.63 12.96
N VAL A 377 -6.07 25.94 14.01
CA VAL A 377 -5.26 27.16 14.11
C VAL A 377 -4.06 27.16 13.16
N THR A 378 -3.43 26.02 12.87
CA THR A 378 -2.32 25.96 11.89
C THR A 378 -2.77 26.03 10.43
N ARG A 379 -3.97 25.54 10.09
CA ARG A 379 -4.52 25.59 8.71
C ARG A 379 -5.37 26.81 8.42
N VAL A 380 -6.01 27.37 9.44
CA VAL A 380 -6.83 28.59 9.39
C VAL A 380 -6.03 29.75 9.97
N LYS A 381 -4.69 29.76 9.87
CA LYS A 381 -3.93 30.98 10.20
C LYS A 381 -4.43 32.12 9.30
N ILE A 382 -5.26 32.94 9.93
CA ILE A 382 -5.64 34.31 9.59
C ILE A 382 -4.38 35.12 9.36
#